data_AF-A0A4Q3ZFH8-F1
#
_entry.id   AF-A0A4Q3ZFH8-F1
#
_cell.length_a   1.000
_cell.length_b   1.000
_cell.length_c   1.000
_cell.angle_alpha   90.00
_cell.angle_beta   90.00
_cell.angle_gamma   90.00
#
_symmetry.space_group_name_H-M   'P 1'
#
loop_
_entity.id
_entity.type
_entity.pdbx_description
1 polymer ?
#
loop_
_entity_poly.entity_id
_entity_poly.type
_entity_poly.pdbx_seq_one_letter_code
_entity_poly.pdbx_strand_id
1 'polypeptide(L)'
;MRIFPKAALAALLLAAGAAGAAPLAEVTGVDQDDMLKLRSGPGTGYRVVVGLPNGTMVRNHGCDRVGGTPWCKVSLRDVRQLKGYVSGHYLKDQPSR
;
A
#
# COMPACT_ATOMS: atom_id res chain seq x y z
N MET A 1 -16.54 -42.42 45.75
CA MET A 1 -16.86 -41.82 44.42
C MET A 1 -15.94 -40.61 44.26
N ARG A 2 -14.81 -40.75 43.53
CA ARG A 2 -14.46 -40.01 42.29
C ARG A 2 -14.67 -38.48 42.43
N ILE A 3 -13.71 -37.57 42.21
CA ILE A 3 -13.05 -37.26 40.92
C ILE A 3 -11.85 -36.33 41.21
N PHE A 4 -10.66 -36.61 40.64
CA PHE A 4 -9.54 -35.67 40.54
C PHE A 4 -9.79 -34.69 39.38
N PRO A 5 -9.58 -33.36 39.51
CA PRO A 5 -9.71 -32.47 38.36
C PRO A 5 -8.50 -32.66 37.45
N LYS A 6 -8.75 -33.13 36.24
CA LYS A 6 -7.79 -33.19 35.14
C LYS A 6 -7.61 -31.79 34.54
N ALA A 7 -6.37 -31.33 34.54
CA ALA A 7 -5.64 -30.51 33.57
C ALA A 7 -6.40 -29.53 32.65
N ALA A 8 -5.81 -28.33 32.47
CA ALA A 8 -5.47 -27.83 31.13
C ALA A 8 -4.38 -26.74 31.22
N LEU A 9 -3.17 -27.03 30.73
CA LEU A 9 -2.22 -25.98 30.32
C LEU A 9 -2.74 -25.42 29.00
N ALA A 10 -3.15 -24.14 29.00
CA ALA A 10 -3.44 -23.41 27.78
C ALA A 10 -2.12 -22.97 27.13
N ALA A 11 -1.76 -23.58 26.01
CA ALA A 11 -0.67 -23.11 25.16
C ALA A 11 -1.17 -21.91 24.33
N LEU A 12 -0.72 -20.69 24.64
CA LEU A 12 -0.90 -19.54 23.76
C LEU A 12 0.04 -19.69 22.55
N LEU A 13 -0.51 -20.10 21.41
CA LEU A 13 0.16 -19.97 20.11
C LEU A 13 0.17 -18.49 19.70
N LEU A 14 1.27 -17.80 19.95
CA LEU A 14 1.55 -16.49 19.34
C LEU A 14 1.83 -16.72 17.85
N ALA A 15 0.80 -16.66 17.02
CA ALA A 15 0.97 -16.53 15.58
C ALA A 15 1.52 -15.13 15.30
N ALA A 16 2.84 -15.00 15.22
CA ALA A 16 3.48 -13.81 14.66
C ALA A 16 3.14 -13.76 13.16
N GLY A 17 2.08 -13.03 12.81
CA GLY A 17 1.75 -12.76 11.42
C GLY A 17 2.91 -12.00 10.78
N ALA A 18 3.61 -12.65 9.84
CA ALA A 18 4.58 -11.96 9.01
C ALA A 18 3.84 -10.86 8.25
N ALA A 19 4.00 -9.60 8.67
CA ALA A 19 3.50 -8.46 7.93
C ALA A 19 4.34 -8.35 6.64
N GLY A 20 3.87 -9.01 5.59
CA GLY A 20 4.48 -8.94 4.26
C GLY A 20 4.55 -7.47 3.81
N ALA A 21 5.69 -7.07 3.26
CA ALA A 21 5.82 -5.73 2.70
C ALA A 21 4.77 -5.54 1.59
N ALA A 22 4.08 -4.41 1.59
CA ALA A 22 3.14 -4.06 0.53
C ALA A 22 3.79 -4.21 -0.86
N PRO A 23 3.05 -4.74 -1.86
CA PRO A 23 3.57 -5.04 -3.18
C PRO A 23 4.16 -3.79 -3.84
N LEU A 24 5.18 -4.00 -4.67
CA LEU A 24 5.82 -2.93 -5.43
C LEU A 24 5.03 -2.63 -6.70
N ALA A 25 4.96 -1.35 -7.04
CA ALA A 25 4.46 -0.87 -8.31
C ALA A 25 5.37 0.24 -8.85
N GLU A 26 5.40 0.37 -10.17
CA GLU A 26 6.14 1.40 -10.89
C GLU A 26 5.17 2.44 -11.44
N VAL A 27 5.54 3.71 -11.38
CA VAL A 27 4.82 4.79 -12.05
C VAL A 27 5.09 4.72 -13.55
N THR A 28 4.04 4.63 -14.36
CA THR A 28 4.13 4.53 -15.83
C THR A 28 3.02 5.33 -16.50
N GLY A 29 3.20 5.67 -17.77
CA GLY A 29 2.15 6.28 -18.60
C GLY A 29 1.91 7.76 -18.37
N VAL A 30 2.80 8.45 -17.67
CA VAL A 30 2.80 9.92 -17.56
C VAL A 30 3.48 10.52 -18.80
N ASP A 31 3.00 11.67 -19.29
CA ASP A 31 3.60 12.38 -20.42
C ASP A 31 5.04 12.86 -20.12
N GLN A 32 5.85 13.10 -21.16
CA GLN A 32 7.31 13.33 -21.04
C GLN A 32 7.69 14.54 -20.17
N ASP A 33 6.86 15.58 -20.14
CA ASP A 33 7.09 16.82 -19.37
C ASP A 33 6.20 16.92 -18.12
N ASP A 34 5.63 15.80 -17.65
CA ASP A 34 4.77 15.78 -16.47
C ASP A 34 5.19 14.70 -15.44
N MET A 35 4.53 14.73 -14.30
CA MET A 35 4.72 13.82 -13.17
C MET A 35 3.38 13.41 -12.59
N LEU A 36 3.25 12.15 -12.20
CA LEU A 36 2.10 11.66 -11.45
C LEU A 36 2.02 12.38 -10.10
N LYS A 37 0.88 12.99 -9.79
CA LYS A 37 0.71 13.73 -8.55
C LYS A 37 0.41 12.76 -7.39
N LEU A 38 1.27 12.74 -6.38
CA LEU A 38 0.96 12.17 -5.07
C LEU A 38 0.12 13.18 -4.28
N ARG A 39 -1.09 12.79 -3.87
CA ARG A 39 -2.05 13.67 -3.19
C ARG A 39 -2.27 13.26 -1.74
N SER A 40 -2.78 14.18 -0.93
CA SER A 40 -3.05 13.89 0.50
C SER A 40 -4.28 13.01 0.73
N GLY A 41 -5.12 12.79 -0.29
CA GLY A 41 -6.33 11.96 -0.22
C GLY A 41 -6.78 11.45 -1.60
N PRO A 42 -7.77 10.55 -1.64
CA PRO A 42 -8.22 9.89 -2.86
C PRO A 42 -9.13 10.79 -3.69
N GLY A 43 -8.54 11.60 -4.58
CA GLY A 43 -9.30 12.49 -5.45
C GLY A 43 -8.48 13.67 -5.98
N THR A 44 -8.95 14.28 -7.06
CA THR A 44 -8.31 15.46 -7.67
C THR A 44 -8.51 16.75 -6.86
N GLY A 45 -9.45 16.78 -5.91
CA GLY A 45 -9.66 17.90 -4.99
C GLY A 45 -8.68 17.96 -3.82
N TYR A 46 -7.91 16.90 -3.57
CA TYR A 46 -6.92 16.88 -2.50
C TYR A 46 -5.61 17.54 -2.94
N ARG A 47 -4.95 18.26 -2.01
CA ARG A 47 -3.68 18.93 -2.29
C ARG A 47 -2.62 17.96 -2.82
N VAL A 48 -1.79 18.45 -3.72
CA VAL A 48 -0.60 17.73 -4.19
C VAL A 48 0.48 17.82 -3.10
N VAL A 49 1.10 16.68 -2.80
CA VAL A 49 2.21 16.54 -1.86
C VAL A 49 3.54 16.58 -2.61
N VAL A 50 3.66 15.82 -3.70
CA VAL A 50 4.85 15.76 -4.56
C VAL A 50 4.48 15.23 -5.95
N GLY A 51 5.31 15.49 -6.96
CA GLY A 51 5.26 14.83 -8.27
C GLY A 51 6.17 13.60 -8.32
N LEU A 52 5.71 12.54 -8.98
CA LEU A 52 6.45 11.30 -9.21
C LEU A 52 6.68 11.11 -10.71
N PRO A 53 7.94 11.13 -11.20
CA PRO A 53 8.21 10.82 -12.60
C PRO A 53 7.94 9.34 -12.93
N ASN A 54 7.84 9.01 -14.22
CA ASN A 54 7.85 7.63 -14.68
C ASN A 54 9.10 6.88 -14.15
N GLY A 55 8.96 5.58 -13.88
CA GLY A 55 10.01 4.76 -13.27
C GLY A 55 10.08 4.86 -11.74
N THR A 56 9.31 5.76 -11.12
CA THR A 56 9.28 5.86 -9.65
C THR A 56 8.69 4.59 -9.05
N MET A 57 9.43 3.97 -8.14
CA MET A 57 9.01 2.77 -7.43
C MET A 57 8.29 3.10 -6.12
N VAL A 58 7.07 2.59 -5.99
CA VAL A 58 6.20 2.77 -4.81
C VAL A 58 5.78 1.41 -4.25
N ARG A 59 5.38 1.40 -2.98
CA ARG A 59 4.61 0.30 -2.40
C ARG A 59 3.13 0.66 -2.43
N ASN A 60 2.31 -0.25 -2.96
CA ASN A 60 0.87 -0.09 -3.05
C ASN A 60 0.19 -0.75 -1.83
N HIS A 61 -0.42 0.07 -0.98
CA HIS A 61 -1.11 -0.35 0.25
C HIS A 61 -2.59 -0.63 0.04
N GLY A 62 -3.05 -0.70 -1.21
CA GLY A 62 -4.45 -0.91 -1.58
C GLY A 62 -5.07 0.31 -2.24
N CYS A 63 -6.16 0.09 -2.96
CA CYS A 63 -6.84 1.10 -3.75
C CYS A 63 -8.34 1.13 -3.48
N ASP A 64 -8.88 2.34 -3.33
CA ASP A 64 -10.30 2.61 -3.21
C ASP A 64 -10.83 3.23 -4.52
N ARG A 65 -12.08 2.96 -4.89
CA ARG A 65 -12.71 3.61 -6.04
C ARG A 65 -13.42 4.90 -5.63
N VAL A 66 -13.07 6.01 -6.27
CA VAL A 66 -13.75 7.31 -6.12
C VAL A 66 -14.04 7.85 -7.52
N GLY A 67 -15.33 8.01 -7.85
CA GLY A 67 -15.75 8.54 -9.15
C GLY A 67 -15.28 7.70 -10.34
N GLY A 68 -15.20 6.38 -10.19
CA GLY A 68 -14.74 5.44 -11.23
C GLY A 68 -13.22 5.22 -11.28
N THR A 69 -12.44 6.18 -10.76
CA THR A 69 -10.98 6.10 -10.69
C THR A 69 -10.52 5.29 -9.46
N PRO A 70 -9.61 4.32 -9.62
CA PRO A 70 -8.91 3.72 -8.48
C PRO A 70 -7.91 4.73 -7.91
N TRP A 71 -7.99 4.98 -6.62
CA TRP A 71 -7.05 5.80 -5.86
C TRP A 71 -6.25 4.89 -4.93
N CYS A 72 -4.99 4.69 -5.25
CA CYS A 72 -4.12 3.78 -4.53
C CYS A 72 -3.34 4.54 -3.46
N LYS A 73 -3.44 4.06 -2.21
CA LYS A 73 -2.61 4.57 -1.12
C LYS A 73 -1.20 4.01 -1.31
N VAL A 74 -0.22 4.88 -1.46
CA VAL A 74 1.16 4.49 -1.75
C VAL A 74 2.14 5.09 -0.76
N SER A 75 3.31 4.46 -0.65
CA SER A 75 4.51 5.06 -0.06
C SER A 75 5.68 4.90 -1.02
N LEU A 76 6.63 5.84 -1.03
CA LEU A 76 7.87 5.60 -1.78
C LEU A 76 8.58 4.33 -1.30
N ARG A 77 9.23 3.62 -2.23
CA ARG A 77 9.99 2.40 -1.89
C ARG A 77 11.08 2.68 -0.85
N ASP A 78 11.82 3.76 -1.03
CA ASP A 78 13.00 4.04 -0.19
C ASP A 78 12.67 5.01 0.96
N VAL A 79 11.62 5.83 0.81
CA VAL A 79 11.18 6.81 1.81
C VAL A 79 9.76 6.48 2.28
N ARG A 80 9.63 5.50 3.16
CA ARG A 80 8.33 4.98 3.63
C ARG A 80 7.42 6.02 4.30
N GLN A 81 7.99 7.13 4.76
CA GLN A 81 7.27 8.17 5.50
C GLN A 81 6.52 9.10 4.55
N LEU A 82 7.00 9.20 3.30
CA LEU A 82 6.29 9.90 2.24
C LEU A 82 5.17 9.00 1.72
N LYS A 83 3.95 9.29 2.18
CA LYS A 83 2.73 8.55 1.85
C LYS A 83 1.68 9.48 1.28
N GLY A 84 0.80 8.92 0.45
CA GLY A 84 -0.33 9.64 -0.11
C GLY A 84 -1.14 8.75 -1.02
N TYR A 85 -1.89 9.37 -1.91
CA TYR A 85 -2.76 8.71 -2.87
C TYR A 85 -2.38 9.13 -4.29
N VAL A 86 -2.33 8.16 -5.20
CA VAL A 86 -2.15 8.37 -6.64
C VAL A 86 -3.30 7.73 -7.39
N SER A 87 -3.56 8.18 -8.63
CA SER A 87 -4.45 7.42 -9.51
C SER A 87 -3.78 6.10 -9.89
N GLY A 88 -4.48 4.98 -9.63
CA GLY A 88 -4.00 3.63 -9.92
C GLY A 88 -3.85 3.33 -11.42
N HIS A 89 -4.42 4.16 -12.30
CA HIS A 89 -4.25 4.03 -13.75
C HIS A 89 -2.79 4.22 -14.21
N TYR A 90 -1.97 4.87 -13.39
CA TYR A 90 -0.56 5.11 -13.67
C TYR A 90 0.38 4.17 -12.91
N LEU A 91 -0.17 3.11 -12.29
CA LEU A 91 0.63 2.12 -11.57
C LEU A 91 0.68 0.80 -12.36
N LYS A 92 1.89 0.28 -12.53
CA LYS A 92 2.14 -1.06 -13.04
C LYS A 92 2.74 -1.91 -11.93
N ASP A 93 2.03 -2.98 -11.54
CA ASP A 93 2.51 -3.90 -10.52
C ASP A 93 3.82 -4.57 -10.94
N GLN A 94 4.73 -4.72 -9.98
CA GLN A 94 6.02 -5.35 -10.17
C GLN A 94 6.07 -6.69 -9.44
N PRO A 95 6.51 -7.77 -10.09
CA PRO A 95 6.65 -9.06 -9.42
C PRO A 95 7.70 -8.99 -8.32
N SER A 96 7.39 -9.57 -7.16
CA SER A 96 8.38 -9.83 -6.12
C SER A 96 9.34 -10.90 -6.64
N ARG A 97 10.56 -10.49 -7.01
CA ARG A 97 11.63 -11.42 -7.40
C ARG A 97 12.12 -12.21 -6.18
#